data_AF-A0A352FIP1-F1
#
_entry.id   AF-A0A352FIP1-F1
#
_cell.length_a   1.000
_cell.length_b   1.000
_cell.length_c   1.000
_cell.angle_alpha   90.00
_cell.angle_beta   90.00
_cell.angle_gamma   90.00
#
_symmetry.space_group_name_H-M   'P 1'
#
loop_
_entity.id
_entity.type
_entity.pdbx_description
1 polymer ?
#
loop_
_entity_poly.entity_id
_entity_poly.type
_entity_poly.pdbx_seq_one_letter_code
_entity_poly.pdbx_strand_id
1 'polypeptide(L)' 'MKPTEGLQEKLYNEILSHIKQTDVSVPYRWGDYFYYTRTKEGQQYPIYCRKQGSVDAAEQILLDLNEMA' A
#
# COMPACT_ATOMS: atom_id res chain seq x y z
N MET A 1 33.52 -2.28 -11.51
CA MET A 1 32.57 -2.27 -10.38
C MET A 1 32.75 -3.45 -9.40
N LYS A 2 33.81 -4.27 -9.48
CA LYS A 2 34.00 -5.46 -8.62
C LYS A 2 34.20 -5.24 -7.10
N PRO A 3 34.82 -4.16 -6.58
CA PRO A 3 35.08 -4.06 -5.13
C PRO A 3 33.86 -3.64 -4.30
N THR A 4 32.75 -3.24 -4.94
CA THR A 4 31.56 -2.69 -4.25
C THR A 4 30.35 -3.61 -4.29
N GLU A 5 30.42 -4.77 -4.94
CA GLU A 5 29.27 -5.69 -5.08
C GLU A 5 28.72 -6.15 -3.73
N GLY A 6 29.59 -6.51 -2.78
CA GLY A 6 29.15 -6.91 -1.43
C GLY A 6 28.49 -5.79 -0.63
N LEU A 7 28.84 -4.52 -0.90
CA LEU A 7 28.17 -3.37 -0.30
C LEU A 7 26.81 -3.12 -0.98
N GLN A 8 26.73 -3.26 -2.30
CA GLN A 8 25.48 -3.13 -3.05
C GLN A 8 24.45 -4.18 -2.62
N GLU A 9 24.88 -5.43 -2.42
CA GLU A 9 24.00 -6.51 -1.99
C GLU A 9 23.48 -6.30 -0.56
N LYS A 10 24.34 -5.81 0.36
CA LYS A 10 23.91 -5.40 1.70
C LYS A 10 22.88 -4.27 1.66
N LEU A 11 23.18 -3.20 0.92
CA LEU A 11 22.27 -2.06 0.79
C LEU A 11 20.95 -2.46 0.14
N TYR A 12 20.98 -3.36 -0.85
CA TYR A 12 19.77 -3.88 -1.49
C TYR A 12 18.89 -4.64 -0.50
N ASN A 13 19.47 -5.55 0.29
CA ASN A 13 18.73 -6.30 1.30
C ASN A 13 18.20 -5.41 2.44
N GLU A 14 18.97 -4.41 2.87
CA GLU A 14 18.51 -3.41 3.85
C GLU A 14 17.31 -2.64 3.29
N ILE A 15 17.40 -2.10 2.08
CA ILE A 15 16.31 -1.35 1.44
C ILE A 15 15.06 -2.23 1.32
N LEU A 16 15.19 -3.49 0.86
CA LEU A 16 14.07 -4.42 0.79
C LEU A 16 13.43 -4.68 2.16
N SER A 17 14.22 -4.80 3.22
CA SER A 17 13.70 -5.04 4.57
C SER A 17 12.89 -3.87 5.12
N HIS A 18 13.16 -2.65 4.64
CA HIS A 18 12.45 -1.44 5.05
C HIS A 18 11.22 -1.12 4.18
N ILE A 19 11.03 -1.83 3.05
CA ILE A 19 9.86 -1.66 2.21
C ILE A 19 8.73 -2.51 2.78
N LYS A 20 7.80 -1.86 3.48
CA LYS A 20 6.50 -2.47 3.81
C LYS A 20 5.69 -2.56 2.52
N GLN A 21 5.53 -3.78 2.03
CA GLN A 21 4.72 -4.04 0.82
C GLN A 21 3.22 -3.84 1.06
N THR A 22 2.79 -3.87 2.33
CA THR A 22 1.42 -3.58 2.74
C THR A 22 1.40 -2.27 3.51
N ASP A 23 0.87 -1.24 2.88
CA ASP A 23 0.62 0.03 3.52
C ASP A 23 -0.88 0.33 3.47
N VAL A 24 -1.40 0.79 4.59
CA VAL A 24 -2.79 1.21 4.72
C VAL A 24 -2.74 2.65 5.16
N SER A 25 -3.25 3.55 4.31
CA SER A 25 -3.29 4.96 4.66
C SER A 25 -4.29 5.21 5.78
N VAL A 26 -4.02 6.26 6.57
CA VAL A 26 -4.90 6.67 7.66
C VAL A 26 -6.28 7.03 7.09
N PRO A 27 -7.37 6.40 7.55
CA PRO A 27 -8.70 6.68 7.03
C PRO A 27 -9.12 8.12 7.34
N TYR A 28 -9.55 8.85 6.31
CA TYR A 28 -10.10 10.19 6.47
C TYR A 28 -11.61 10.17 6.28
N ARG A 29 -12.32 10.90 7.15
CA ARG A 29 -13.78 11.01 7.06
C ARG A 29 -14.17 12.10 6.07
N TRP A 30 -14.99 11.73 5.09
CA TRP A 30 -15.63 12.66 4.18
C TRP A 30 -17.12 12.36 4.08
N GLY A 31 -17.94 13.26 4.64
CA GLY A 31 -19.37 13.03 4.82
C GLY A 31 -19.64 11.84 5.74
N ASP A 32 -20.51 10.94 5.29
CA ASP A 32 -20.86 9.69 5.99
C ASP A 32 -19.91 8.53 5.64
N TYR A 33 -18.82 8.79 4.93
CA TYR A 33 -17.88 7.75 4.50
C TYR A 33 -16.46 8.01 5.01
N PHE A 34 -15.75 6.94 5.33
CA PHE A 34 -14.32 6.92 5.61
C PHE A 34 -13.60 6.39 4.39
N TYR A 35 -12.72 7.19 3.82
CA TYR A 35 -11.92 6.83 2.66
C TYR A 35 -10.52 6.47 3.10
N TYR A 36 -9.96 5.43 2.51
CA TYR A 36 -8.57 5.04 2.69
C TYR A 36 -8.09 4.31 1.45
N THR A 37 -6.78 4.20 1.36
CA THR A 37 -6.11 3.42 0.33
C THR A 37 -5.35 2.29 0.98
N ARG A 38 -5.34 1.14 0.34
CA ARG A 38 -4.48 0.02 0.75
C ARG A 38 -3.67 -0.46 -0.43
N THR A 39 -2.39 -0.71 -0.20
CA THR A 39 -1.55 -1.48 -1.13
C THR A 39 -1.51 -2.92 -0.65
N LYS A 40 -1.49 -3.86 -1.61
CA LYS A 40 -1.36 -5.28 -1.32
C LYS A 40 0.06 -5.73 -1.68
N GLU A 41 0.56 -6.70 -0.94
CA GLU A 41 1.84 -7.35 -1.25
C GLU A 41 1.86 -7.86 -2.70
N GLY A 42 2.90 -7.50 -3.44
CA GLY A 42 3.03 -7.84 -4.87
C GLY A 42 2.17 -7.01 -5.85
N GLN A 43 1.36 -6.05 -5.39
CA GLN A 43 0.60 -5.16 -6.26
C GLN A 43 1.31 -3.81 -6.41
N GLN A 44 1.42 -3.32 -7.65
CA GLN A 44 2.08 -2.05 -7.94
C GLN A 44 1.19 -0.84 -7.68
N TYR A 45 -0.13 -1.00 -7.68
CA TYR A 45 -1.07 0.10 -7.57
C TYR A 45 -1.89 0.07 -6.28
N PRO A 46 -2.23 1.23 -5.72
CA PRO A 46 -3.11 1.32 -4.56
C PRO A 46 -4.56 1.00 -4.92
N ILE A 47 -5.25 0.33 -4.00
CA ILE A 47 -6.69 0.10 -4.06
C ILE A 47 -7.38 1.18 -3.25
N TYR A 48 -8.34 1.87 -3.85
CA TYR A 48 -9.16 2.88 -3.19
C TYR A 48 -10.38 2.21 -2.56
N CYS A 49 -10.53 2.39 -1.25
CA CYS A 49 -11.59 1.80 -0.46
C CYS A 49 -12.35 2.87 0.32
N ARG A 50 -13.62 2.60 0.62
CA ARG A 50 -14.41 3.39 1.56
C ARG A 50 -15.21 2.52 2.54
N LYS A 51 -15.54 3.06 3.70
CA LYS A 51 -16.45 2.45 4.70
C LYS A 51 -17.52 3.45 5.09
N GLN A 52 -18.74 2.99 5.32
CA GLN A 52 -19.85 3.89 5.66
C GLN A 52 -20.03 3.99 7.17
N GLY A 53 -20.07 5.22 7.70
CA GLY A 53 -20.41 5.54 9.09
C GLY A 53 -19.35 5.21 10.14
N SER A 54 -18.64 4.08 10.00
CA SER A 54 -17.59 3.64 10.92
C SER A 54 -16.41 3.01 10.18
N VAL A 55 -15.23 3.07 10.79
CA VAL A 55 -14.04 2.32 10.35
C VAL A 55 -14.19 0.80 10.49
N ASP A 56 -15.18 0.31 11.24
CA ASP A 56 -15.50 -1.12 11.38
C ASP A 56 -16.59 -1.59 10.41
N ALA A 57 -17.18 -0.68 9.64
CA ALA A 57 -18.19 -1.04 8.65
C ALA A 57 -17.59 -1.83 7.48
N ALA A 58 -18.44 -2.48 6.70
CA ALA A 58 -18.03 -3.24 5.52
C ALA A 58 -17.23 -2.35 4.54
N GLU A 59 -16.06 -2.83 4.12
CA GLU A 59 -15.25 -2.19 3.09
C GLU A 59 -15.98 -2.24 1.75
N GLN A 60 -16.04 -1.11 1.05
CA GLN A 60 -16.43 -1.00 -0.35
C GLN A 60 -15.23 -0.58 -1.17
N ILE A 61 -14.85 -1.38 -2.17
CA ILE A 61 -13.80 -1.04 -3.13
C ILE A 61 -14.39 -0.07 -4.14
N LEU A 62 -13.79 1.13 -4.24
CA LEU A 62 -14.16 2.16 -5.20
C LEU A 62 -13.44 1.96 -6.53
N LEU A 63 -12.14 1.65 -6.46
CA LEU A 63 -11.29 1.54 -7.62
C LEU A 63 -10.11 0.62 -7.30
N ASP A 64 -9.99 -0.46 -8.05
CA ASP A 64 -8.77 -1.27 -8.09
C ASP A 64 -8.00 -0.92 -9.37
N LEU A 65 -6.89 -0.20 -9.19
CA LEU A 65 -6.01 0.17 -10.29
C LEU A 65 -5.23 -1.04 -10.85
N ASN A 66 -5.11 -2.14 -10.11
CA ASN A 66 -4.43 -3.34 -10.56
C ASN A 66 -5.27 -4.16 -11.54
N GLU A 67 -6.60 -4.06 -11.47
CA GLU A 67 -7.48 -4.69 -12.47
C GLU A 67 -7.53 -3.90 -13.79
N MET A 68 -7.08 -2.63 -13.77
CA MET A 68 -7.05 -1.76 -14.94
C MET A 68 -5.70 -1.76 -15.68
N ALA A 69 -4.67 -2.38 -15.10
CA ALA A 69 -3.31 -2.44 -15.63
C ALA A 69 -3.08 -3.69 -16.49
#